data_AF-A0A3M5VDD3-F1
#
_entry.id   AF-A0A3M5VDD3-F1
#
_cell.length_a   1.000
_cell.length_b   1.000
_cell.length_c   1.000
_cell.angle_alpha   90.00
_cell.angle_beta   90.00
_cell.angle_gamma   90.00
#
_symmetry.space_group_name_H-M   'P 1'
#
loop_
_entity.id
_entity.type
_entity.pdbx_description
1 polymer ?
#
loop_
_entity_poly.entity_id
_entity_poly.type
_entity_poly.pdbx_seq_one_letter_code
_entity_poly.pdbx_strand_id
1 'polypeptide(L)' 'MFLDRSSIEVFDKNGSFSLSSRLYPQADSLGVKLIANGTGGRVCIANAWTLASGYR' A
#
# COMPACT_ATOMS: atom_id res chain seq x y z
N MET A 1 1.16 3.24 -4.32
CA MET A 1 1.04 1.83 -3.91
C MET A 1 -0.40 1.40 -4.16
N PHE A 2 -0.59 0.14 -4.49
CA PHE A 2 -1.91 -0.49 -4.60
C PHE A 2 -2.00 -1.62 -3.58
N LEU A 3 -3.16 -1.75 -2.96
CA LEU A 3 -3.45 -2.79 -1.98
C LEU A 3 -4.80 -3.41 -2.37
N ASP A 4 -4.79 -4.70 -2.67
CA ASP A 4 -5.99 -5.50 -2.94
C ASP A 4 -6.08 -6.64 -1.91
N ARG A 5 -7.17 -7.43 -1.96
CA ARG A 5 -7.52 -8.49 -1.00
C ARG A 5 -6.37 -9.45 -0.65
N SER A 6 -5.47 -9.73 -1.58
CA SER A 6 -4.34 -10.64 -1.36
C SER A 6 -3.03 -10.19 -2.02
N SER A 7 -2.91 -8.93 -2.43
CA SER A 7 -1.71 -8.40 -3.07
C SER A 7 -1.41 -6.96 -2.69
N ILE A 8 -0.11 -6.66 -2.69
CA ILE A 8 0.42 -5.31 -2.56
C ILE A 8 1.37 -5.05 -3.71
N GLU A 9 1.24 -3.87 -4.31
CA GLU A 9 2.10 -3.42 -5.39
C GLU A 9 2.64 -2.02 -5.09
N VAL A 10 3.96 -1.88 -5.17
CA VAL A 10 4.66 -0.63 -4.90
C VAL A 10 5.42 -0.24 -6.14
N PHE A 11 5.31 1.03 -6.50
CA PHE A 11 5.97 1.62 -7.65
C PHE A 11 6.68 2.88 -7.18
N ASP A 12 7.94 3.04 -7.58
CA ASP A 12 8.64 4.31 -7.53
C ASP A 12 7.95 5.33 -8.47
N LYS A 13 8.03 6.62 -8.11
CA LYS A 13 7.56 7.74 -8.91
C LYS A 13 8.04 7.69 -10.37
N ASN A 14 9.28 7.25 -10.60
CA ASN A 14 9.87 7.20 -11.95
C ASN A 14 9.83 5.80 -12.56
N GLY A 15 9.18 4.83 -11.91
CA GLY A 15 9.10 3.44 -12.38
C GLY A 15 10.44 2.71 -12.42
N SER A 16 11.51 3.26 -11.80
CA SER A 16 12.83 2.61 -11.75
C SER A 16 12.83 1.42 -10.79
N PHE A 17 11.85 1.36 -9.90
CA PHE A 17 11.63 0.27 -8.98
C PHE A 17 10.15 -0.12 -8.91
N SER A 18 9.89 -1.43 -8.91
CA SER A 18 8.60 -1.99 -8.58
C SER A 18 8.76 -3.21 -7.67
N LEU A 19 7.77 -3.40 -6.80
CA LEU A 19 7.66 -4.57 -5.94
C LEU A 19 6.22 -5.07 -6.01
N SER A 20 6.06 -6.37 -6.27
CA SER A 20 4.78 -7.06 -6.13
C SER A 20 4.94 -8.20 -5.14
N SER A 21 4.01 -8.30 -4.19
CA SER A 21 4.00 -9.37 -3.20
C SER A 21 2.57 -9.79 -2.86
N ARG A 22 2.42 -11.06 -2.48
CA ARG A 22 1.16 -11.59 -1.94
C ARG A 22 1.11 -11.38 -0.43
N LEU A 23 -0.08 -11.11 0.08
CA LEU A 23 -0.40 -11.14 1.50
C LEU A 23 -1.70 -11.92 1.73
N TYR A 24 -1.87 -12.45 2.94
CA TYR A 24 -3.05 -13.21 3.32
C TYR A 24 -3.60 -12.65 4.64
N PRO A 25 -4.28 -11.49 4.58
CA PRO A 25 -4.80 -10.82 5.77
C PRO A 25 -6.01 -11.58 6.35
N GLN A 26 -6.27 -11.37 7.64
CA GLN A 26 -7.56 -11.75 8.23
C GLN A 26 -8.67 -10.86 7.65
N ALA A 27 -9.90 -11.36 7.63
CA ALA A 27 -11.04 -10.67 7.00
C ALA A 27 -11.35 -9.30 7.64
N ASP A 28 -10.98 -9.12 8.90
CA ASP A 28 -11.15 -7.89 9.69
C ASP A 28 -9.92 -6.95 9.65
N SER A 29 -8.85 -7.34 8.97
CA SER A 29 -7.62 -6.54 8.85
C SER A 29 -7.76 -5.42 7.81
N LEU A 30 -8.56 -4.39 8.13
CA LEU A 30 -8.89 -3.28 7.22
C LEU A 30 -8.07 -2.01 7.45
N GLY A 31 -7.25 -1.97 8.49
CA GLY A 31 -6.50 -0.77 8.88
C GLY A 31 -5.19 -0.59 8.11
N VAL A 32 -4.82 0.67 7.88
CA VAL A 32 -3.48 1.06 7.40
C VAL A 32 -2.83 1.96 8.46
N LYS A 33 -1.57 1.66 8.81
CA LYS A 33 -0.80 2.46 9.75
C LYS A 33 0.49 2.94 9.10
N LEU A 34 0.76 4.22 9.26
CA LEU A 34 2.04 4.82 8.88
C LEU A 34 2.99 4.80 10.06
N ILE A 35 4.18 4.23 9.86
CA ILE A 35 5.20 4.10 10.91
C ILE A 35 6.50 4.68 10.38
N ALA A 36 7.08 5.64 11.12
CA ALA A 36 8.44 6.12 10.89
C ALA A 36 9.35 5.53 11.97
N ASN A 37 10.34 4.73 11.56
CA ASN A 37 11.34 4.19 12.45
C ASN A 37 12.72 4.68 11.99
N GLY A 38 13.15 5.83 12.52
CA GLY A 38 14.41 6.49 12.14
C GLY A 38 14.65 7.77 12.94
N THR A 39 15.83 8.37 12.80
CA THR A 39 16.34 9.45 13.68
C THR A 39 15.95 10.89 13.27
N GLY A 40 15.00 11.10 12.37
CA GLY A 40 14.59 12.48 12.01
C GLY A 40 13.80 12.72 10.72
N GLY A 41 13.12 11.71 10.17
CA GLY A 41 12.32 11.88 8.95
C GLY A 41 10.84 12.19 9.23
N ARG A 42 10.21 13.01 8.39
CA ARG A 42 8.74 13.12 8.32
C ARG A 42 8.22 12.24 7.20
N VAL A 43 7.22 11.43 7.49
CA VAL A 43 6.50 10.64 6.49
C VAL A 43 5.03 11.06 6.51
N CYS A 44 4.42 11.16 5.34
CA CYS A 44 2.99 11.45 5.21
C CYS A 44 2.42 10.73 3.99
N ILE A 45 1.12 10.42 4.06
CA ILE A 45 0.33 10.02 2.90
C ILE A 45 -0.32 11.30 2.40
N ALA A 46 0.18 11.81 1.26
CA ALA A 46 -0.39 13.02 0.68
C ALA A 46 -1.81 12.77 0.15
N ASN A 47 -1.99 11.65 -0.54
CA ASN A 47 -3.23 11.31 -1.23
C ASN A 47 -3.55 9.82 -1.03
N ALA A 48 -4.83 9.50 -0.92
CA ALA A 48 -5.35 8.13 -0.87
C ALA A 48 -6.67 8.04 -1.64
N TRP A 49 -6.90 6.91 -2.29
CA TRP A 49 -8.09 6.65 -3.11
C TRP A 49 -8.62 5.24 -2.85
N THR A 50 -9.94 5.08 -2.86
CA THR A 50 -10.60 3.78 -2.80
C THR A 50 -10.60 3.12 -4.18
N LEU A 51 -10.31 1.82 -4.20
CA LEU A 51 -10.39 1.00 -5.41
C LEU A 51 -11.76 0.32 -5.50
N ALA A 52 -12.40 0.40 -6.66
CA ALA A 52 -13.63 -0.33 -6.94
C ALA A 52 -13.34 -1.77 -7.38
N SER A 53 -14.31 -2.67 -7.20
CA SER A 53 -14.22 -4.02 -7.77
C SER A 53 -14.19 -3.96 -9.30
N GLY A 54 -13.23 -4.65 -9.91
CA GLY A 54 -13.20 -4.88 -11.36
C GLY A 54 -14.02 -6.09 -11.83
N TYR A 55 -14.62 -6.84 -10.90
CA TYR A 55 -15.51 -7.96 -11.24
C TYR A 55 -16.80 -7.44 -11.86
N ARG A 56 -17.21 -8.03 -12.98
CA ARG A 56 -18.40 -7.65 -13.76
C ARG A 56 -19.41 -8.79 -13.76
#